data_AF-A0A7S2HLD3-F1
#
_entry.id   AF-A0A7S2HLD3-F1
#
_cell.length_a   1.000
_cell.length_b   1.000
_cell.length_c   1.000
_cell.angle_alpha   90.00
_cell.angle_beta   90.00
_cell.angle_gamma   90.00
#
_symmetry.space_group_name_H-M   'P 1'
#
loop_
_entity.id
_entity.type
_entity.pdbx_description
1 polymer ?
#
loop_
_entity_poly.entity_id
_entity_poly.type
_entity_poly.pdbx_seq_one_letter_code
_entity_poly.pdbx_strand_id
1 'polypeptide(L)'
;LIQMIVDDITREEAVAQAVGLPHTASLKAEMLPDYLGRGGRGKISILEHQGHKGLYLDEDSHPWALAEYDRDLTNLAKALAPITAETMGFRASGRRKGMVWAPSTGSIEEEDQLEETISDEDVDAGVLEAHLKFIRQRKLCFATWIDNKGGELILHPREDVYPGSPPVSLPLTPGKLL
;
A
#
# COMPACT_ATOMS: atom_id res chain seq x y z
N LEU A 1 10.71 13.84 0.84
CA LEU A 1 9.54 13.67 1.73
C LEU A 1 8.64 14.88 1.59
N ILE A 2 7.38 14.65 1.20
CA ILE A 2 6.38 15.72 1.04
C ILE A 2 5.55 15.80 2.32
N GLN A 3 5.36 16.99 2.89
CA GLN A 3 4.47 17.18 4.04
C GLN A 3 3.02 17.11 3.56
N MET A 4 2.26 16.17 4.13
CA MET A 4 0.82 16.10 4.00
C MET A 4 0.20 16.90 5.14
N ILE A 5 -0.84 17.68 4.83
CA ILE A 5 -1.62 18.41 5.82
C ILE A 5 -3.01 17.78 5.80
N VAL A 6 -3.35 17.10 6.88
CA VAL A 6 -4.66 16.48 7.10
C VAL A 6 -5.07 16.83 8.51
N ASP A 7 -6.37 17.10 8.68
CA ASP A 7 -6.96 17.34 9.99
C ASP A 7 -6.83 16.11 10.90
N ASP A 8 -6.65 16.34 12.21
CA ASP A 8 -6.44 15.26 13.18
C ASP A 8 -7.67 14.33 13.29
N ILE A 9 -8.88 14.87 13.15
CA ILE A 9 -10.13 14.09 13.21
C ILE A 9 -10.19 13.16 11.99
N THR A 10 -9.96 13.69 10.79
CA THR A 10 -9.92 12.87 9.55
C THR A 10 -8.85 11.78 9.63
N ARG A 11 -7.67 12.09 10.21
CA ARG A 11 -6.61 11.09 10.41
C ARG A 11 -7.06 9.99 11.35
N GLU A 12 -7.63 10.33 12.51
CA GLU A 12 -8.09 9.34 13.50
C GLU A 12 -9.21 8.45 12.92
N GLU A 13 -10.15 9.04 12.19
CA GLU A 13 -11.20 8.29 11.48
C GLU A 13 -10.60 7.34 10.44
N ALA A 14 -9.60 7.78 9.66
CA ALA A 14 -8.93 6.94 8.67
C ALA A 14 -8.18 5.76 9.32
N VAL A 15 -7.54 5.97 10.47
CA VAL A 15 -6.91 4.88 11.24
C VAL A 15 -7.96 3.88 11.71
N ALA A 16 -9.07 4.36 12.30
CA ALA A 16 -10.15 3.50 12.75
C ALA A 16 -10.75 2.68 11.60
N GLN A 17 -10.98 3.32 10.44
CA GLN A 17 -11.43 2.65 9.22
C GLN A 17 -10.42 1.61 8.74
N ALA A 18 -9.12 1.93 8.71
CA ALA A 18 -8.07 1.03 8.25
C ALA A 18 -8.00 -0.24 9.12
N VAL A 19 -8.09 -0.11 10.43
CA VAL A 19 -8.11 -1.25 11.35
C VAL A 19 -9.35 -2.11 11.14
N GLY A 20 -10.51 -1.47 10.94
CA GLY A 20 -11.82 -2.13 10.77
C GLY A 20 -12.10 -2.73 9.40
N LEU A 21 -11.23 -2.53 8.40
CA LEU A 21 -11.41 -3.14 7.08
C LEU A 21 -11.43 -4.67 7.19
N PRO A 22 -12.28 -5.36 6.40
CA PRO A 22 -12.10 -6.78 6.17
C PRO A 22 -10.83 -6.89 5.34
N HIS A 23 -9.70 -7.11 5.99
CA HIS A 23 -8.40 -7.24 5.34
C HIS A 23 -8.45 -8.48 4.44
N THR A 24 -8.88 -8.24 3.20
CA THR A 24 -9.10 -9.29 2.21
C THR A 24 -7.75 -9.71 1.65
N ALA A 25 -7.50 -11.01 1.77
CA ALA A 25 -6.28 -11.71 1.44
C ALA A 25 -5.16 -11.46 2.47
N SER A 26 -5.06 -12.40 3.42
CA SER A 26 -3.75 -12.84 3.88
C SER A 26 -2.92 -13.10 2.62
N LEU A 27 -2.05 -12.16 2.26
CA LEU A 27 -1.04 -12.42 1.27
C LEU A 27 -0.31 -13.67 1.75
N LYS A 28 -0.24 -14.69 0.90
CA LYS A 28 0.52 -15.90 1.20
C LYS A 28 1.94 -15.51 1.59
N ALA A 29 2.55 -16.28 2.48
CA ALA A 29 3.85 -15.94 3.07
C ALA A 29 4.91 -15.59 2.01
N GLU A 30 4.85 -16.27 0.86
CA GLU A 30 5.76 -16.09 -0.29
C GLU A 30 5.58 -14.76 -1.01
N MET A 31 4.40 -14.14 -0.94
CA MET A 31 4.08 -12.88 -1.61
C MET A 31 4.37 -11.66 -0.73
N LEU A 32 4.34 -11.80 0.60
CA LEU A 32 4.50 -10.70 1.55
C LEU A 32 5.73 -9.81 1.27
N PRO A 33 6.94 -10.35 0.99
CA PRO A 33 8.12 -9.53 0.77
C PRO A 33 8.00 -8.59 -0.44
N ASP A 34 7.22 -8.97 -1.44
CA ASP A 34 7.01 -8.16 -2.65
C ASP A 34 6.03 -7.00 -2.42
N TYR A 35 5.13 -7.12 -1.44
CA TYR A 35 4.18 -6.06 -1.08
C TYR A 35 4.68 -5.17 0.06
N LEU A 36 5.26 -5.76 1.10
CA LEU A 36 5.63 -5.09 2.35
C LEU A 36 7.14 -4.88 2.52
N GLY A 37 7.95 -5.47 1.65
CA GLY A 37 9.40 -5.50 1.82
C GLY A 37 9.86 -6.57 2.81
N ARG A 38 11.18 -6.67 2.99
CA ARG A 38 11.78 -7.69 3.85
C ARG A 38 11.45 -7.43 5.32
N GLY A 39 10.90 -8.44 5.99
CA GLY A 39 10.50 -8.34 7.39
C GLY A 39 9.25 -7.49 7.63
N GLY A 40 8.57 -7.03 6.56
CA GLY A 40 7.27 -6.40 6.66
C GLY A 40 6.24 -7.40 7.18
N ARG A 41 5.52 -7.00 8.22
CA ARG A 41 4.44 -7.78 8.84
C ARG A 41 3.17 -6.96 8.82
N GLY A 42 2.03 -7.62 8.84
CA GLY A 42 0.74 -6.94 8.89
C GLY A 42 -0.18 -7.38 7.77
N LYS A 43 -1.36 -6.80 7.80
CA LYS A 43 -2.47 -7.14 6.94
C LYS A 43 -2.69 -6.05 5.91
N ILE A 44 -3.12 -6.48 4.73
CA ILE A 44 -3.46 -5.56 3.64
C ILE A 44 -4.94 -5.65 3.30
N SER A 45 -5.48 -4.53 2.84
CA SER A 45 -6.79 -4.46 2.24
C SER A 45 -6.71 -3.63 0.96
N ILE A 46 -7.36 -4.12 -0.09
CA ILE A 46 -7.43 -3.38 -1.35
C ILE A 46 -8.70 -2.52 -1.33
N LEU A 47 -8.53 -1.21 -1.45
CA LEU A 47 -9.64 -0.26 -1.52
C LEU A 47 -10.32 -0.38 -2.88
N GLU A 48 -11.58 -0.81 -2.87
CA GLU A 48 -12.41 -0.73 -4.06
C GLU A 48 -12.78 0.73 -4.31
N HIS A 49 -12.62 1.19 -5.55
CA HIS A 49 -12.90 2.59 -5.94
C HIS A 49 -14.37 2.99 -5.76
N GLN A 50 -15.23 1.99 -5.56
CA GLN A 50 -16.62 2.10 -5.14
C GLN A 50 -16.68 1.21 -3.90
N GLY A 51 -17.08 1.76 -2.75
CA GLY A 51 -17.02 1.11 -1.45
C GLY A 51 -17.35 -0.39 -1.51
N HIS A 52 -16.67 -1.17 -0.67
CA HIS A 52 -16.79 -2.62 -0.66
C HIS A 52 -18.28 -3.02 -0.70
N LYS A 53 -18.72 -3.68 -1.79
CA LYS A 53 -20.12 -4.06 -2.07
C LYS A 53 -21.15 -2.93 -2.26
N GLY A 54 -20.77 -1.76 -2.78
CA GLY A 54 -21.73 -0.65 -2.98
C GLY A 54 -22.37 -0.13 -1.69
N LEU A 55 -21.83 -0.56 -0.54
CA LEU A 55 -22.10 0.03 0.76
C LEU A 55 -21.23 1.29 0.83
N TYR A 56 -21.77 2.39 0.30
CA TYR A 56 -21.58 3.64 0.99
C TYR A 56 -22.06 3.36 2.43
N LEU A 57 -21.14 3.22 3.38
CA LEU A 57 -21.49 3.49 4.78
C LEU A 57 -22.20 4.84 4.72
N ASP A 58 -23.49 4.86 5.10
CA ASP A 58 -24.42 6.00 5.01
C ASP A 58 -23.71 7.30 4.62
N GLU A 59 -23.95 7.80 3.40
CA GLU A 59 -23.44 9.12 2.96
C GLU A 59 -23.73 10.22 4.00
N ASP A 60 -24.74 9.99 4.84
CA ASP A 60 -25.21 10.90 5.88
C ASP A 60 -24.55 10.73 7.26
N SER A 61 -23.75 9.69 7.53
CA SER A 61 -23.28 9.40 8.90
C SER A 61 -21.78 9.59 9.14
N HIS A 62 -20.88 9.19 8.24
CA HIS A 62 -19.44 9.47 8.38
C HIS A 62 -18.73 9.48 7.02
N PRO A 63 -17.98 10.55 6.67
CA PRO A 63 -17.18 10.55 5.45
C PRO A 63 -16.16 9.40 5.50
N TRP A 64 -16.00 8.69 4.39
CA TRP A 64 -14.99 7.65 4.26
C TRP A 64 -13.59 8.28 4.15
N ALA A 65 -13.01 8.64 5.30
CA ALA A 65 -11.72 9.31 5.44
C ALA A 65 -10.59 8.65 4.62
N LEU A 66 -10.55 7.31 4.51
CA LEU A 66 -9.57 6.62 3.66
C LEU A 66 -9.71 6.95 2.16
N ALA A 67 -10.91 7.27 1.66
CA ALA A 67 -11.04 7.72 0.27
C ALA A 67 -10.42 9.08 0.05
N GLU A 68 -10.31 9.93 1.07
CA GLU A 68 -9.65 11.23 0.91
C GLU A 68 -8.16 11.03 0.63
N TYR A 69 -7.50 10.16 1.40
CA TYR A 69 -6.11 9.78 1.15
C TYR A 69 -5.91 9.17 -0.24
N ASP A 70 -6.78 8.23 -0.65
CA ASP A 70 -6.71 7.62 -1.99
C ASP A 70 -6.97 8.64 -3.12
N ARG A 71 -7.90 9.57 -2.91
CA ARG A 71 -8.20 10.68 -3.83
C ARG A 71 -7.01 11.62 -3.96
N ASP A 72 -6.34 11.96 -2.86
CA ASP A 72 -5.18 12.84 -2.86
C ASP A 72 -4.00 12.22 -3.61
N LEU A 73 -3.71 10.94 -3.37
CA LEU A 73 -2.70 10.20 -4.13
C LEU A 73 -3.05 10.13 -5.62
N THR A 74 -4.32 9.91 -5.93
CA THR A 74 -4.82 9.90 -7.31
C THR A 74 -4.64 11.26 -7.99
N ASN A 75 -4.96 12.35 -7.29
CA ASN A 75 -4.83 13.71 -7.80
C ASN A 75 -3.36 14.09 -8.00
N LEU A 76 -2.49 13.71 -7.06
CA LEU A 76 -1.05 13.89 -7.20
C LEU A 76 -0.51 13.14 -8.42
N ALA A 77 -0.88 11.86 -8.59
CA ALA A 77 -0.46 11.08 -9.75
C ALA A 77 -0.94 11.70 -11.07
N LYS A 78 -2.17 12.23 -11.13
CA LYS A 78 -2.68 12.97 -12.29
C LYS A 78 -1.89 14.25 -12.57
N ALA A 79 -1.56 15.01 -11.54
CA ALA A 79 -0.79 16.24 -11.66
C ALA A 79 0.65 15.98 -12.14
N LEU A 80 1.26 14.89 -11.68
CA LEU A 80 2.61 14.49 -12.09
C LEU A 80 2.64 13.83 -13.47
N ALA A 81 1.55 13.22 -13.92
CA ALA A 81 1.53 12.41 -15.14
C ALA A 81 2.16 13.09 -16.38
N PRO A 82 1.88 14.37 -16.69
CA PRO A 82 2.45 15.04 -17.86
C PRO A 82 3.99 15.14 -17.82
N ILE A 83 4.59 15.29 -16.63
CA ILE A 83 6.04 15.50 -16.49
C ILE A 83 6.84 14.20 -16.40
N THR A 84 6.18 13.07 -16.07
CA THR A 84 6.87 11.81 -15.86
C THR A 84 7.66 11.35 -17.09
N ALA A 85 7.08 11.50 -18.29
CA ALA A 85 7.68 10.99 -19.52
C ALA A 85 8.96 11.74 -19.89
N GLU A 86 8.93 13.07 -19.77
CA GLU A 86 10.03 13.94 -20.21
C GLU A 86 11.12 14.07 -19.15
N THR A 87 10.75 14.15 -17.87
CA THR A 87 11.70 14.44 -16.78
C THR A 87 12.18 13.18 -16.06
N MET A 88 11.30 12.18 -15.90
CA MET A 88 11.58 11.02 -15.04
C MET A 88 11.83 9.73 -15.83
N GLY A 89 11.70 9.75 -17.16
CA GLY A 89 11.98 8.60 -18.02
C GLY A 89 10.94 7.48 -17.94
N PHE A 90 9.76 7.73 -17.37
CA PHE A 90 8.67 6.75 -17.31
C PHE A 90 7.32 7.41 -17.65
N ARG A 91 6.35 6.64 -18.15
CA ARG A 91 4.98 7.16 -18.38
C ARG A 91 4.05 6.72 -17.26
N ALA A 92 3.55 7.66 -16.47
CA ALA A 92 2.43 7.38 -15.58
C ALA A 92 1.20 6.99 -16.41
N SER A 93 0.64 5.80 -16.17
CA SER A 93 -0.55 5.33 -16.87
C SER A 93 -1.50 4.56 -15.95
N GLY A 94 -2.75 5.02 -15.98
CA GLY A 94 -3.86 4.44 -15.24
C GLY A 94 -3.80 4.68 -13.73
N ARG A 95 -4.83 4.19 -13.04
CA ARG A 95 -4.91 4.11 -11.58
C ARG A 95 -5.14 2.66 -11.20
N ARG A 96 -4.43 2.19 -10.17
CA ARG A 96 -4.75 0.92 -9.52
C ARG A 96 -5.65 1.18 -8.30
N LYS A 97 -6.33 0.14 -7.83
CA LYS A 97 -7.00 0.17 -6.53
C LYS A 97 -5.99 0.57 -5.44
N GLY A 98 -6.40 1.44 -4.52
CA GLY A 98 -5.59 1.80 -3.36
C GLY A 98 -5.34 0.58 -2.49
N MET A 99 -4.22 0.58 -1.76
CA MET A 99 -3.88 -0.49 -0.82
C MET A 99 -3.69 0.14 0.55
N VAL A 100 -4.37 -0.42 1.54
CA VAL A 100 -4.19 -0.07 2.95
C VAL A 100 -3.42 -1.19 3.60
N TRP A 101 -2.43 -0.82 4.39
CA TRP A 101 -1.71 -1.72 5.26
C TRP A 101 -1.99 -1.32 6.71
N ALA A 102 -2.19 -2.31 7.57
CA ALA A 102 -2.33 -2.13 9.01
C ALA A 102 -1.49 -3.19 9.75
N PRO A 103 -0.97 -2.87 10.94
CA PRO A 103 -0.30 -3.87 11.77
C PRO A 103 -1.28 -4.98 12.18
N SER A 104 -0.76 -6.21 12.30
CA SER A 104 -1.51 -7.31 12.92
C SER A 104 -1.66 -7.05 14.43
N THR A 105 -2.79 -7.46 14.99
CA THR A 105 -3.15 -7.12 16.38
C THR A 105 -2.70 -8.18 17.39
N GLY A 106 -2.16 -9.31 16.93
CA GLY A 106 -1.63 -10.37 17.79
C GLY A 106 -0.72 -11.35 17.06
N SER A 107 0.03 -12.14 17.84
CA SER A 107 1.00 -13.13 17.32
C SER A 107 0.35 -14.26 16.55
N ILE A 108 -0.87 -14.66 16.93
CA ILE A 108 -1.61 -15.76 16.30
C ILE A 108 -2.00 -15.39 14.87
N GLU A 109 -2.49 -14.16 14.64
CA GLU A 109 -2.82 -13.68 13.29
C GLU A 109 -1.59 -13.62 12.39
N GLU A 110 -0.42 -13.29 12.96
CA GLU A 110 0.85 -13.28 12.20
C GLU A 110 1.33 -14.70 11.88
N GLU A 111 1.19 -15.64 12.82
CA GLU A 111 1.56 -17.05 12.61
C GLU A 111 0.69 -17.70 11.55
N ASP A 112 -0.63 -17.56 11.64
CA ASP A 112 -1.58 -18.09 10.65
C ASP A 112 -1.29 -17.55 9.23
N GLN A 113 -0.91 -16.27 9.10
CA GLN A 113 -0.53 -15.69 7.81
C GLN A 113 0.76 -16.26 7.22
N LEU A 114 1.74 -16.56 8.08
CA LEU A 114 3.04 -17.08 7.66
C LEU A 114 2.99 -18.58 7.32
N GLU A 115 1.99 -19.29 7.84
CA GLU A 115 1.78 -20.71 7.57
C GLU A 115 1.03 -20.96 6.24
N GLU A 116 0.28 -19.98 5.74
CA GLU A 116 -0.42 -20.10 4.46
C GLU A 116 0.55 -20.00 3.25
N THR A 117 0.90 -21.14 2.67
CA THR A 117 1.58 -21.25 1.38
C THR A 117 0.59 -21.18 0.21
N ILE A 118 1.11 -20.93 -1.00
CA ILE A 118 0.31 -20.97 -2.22
C ILE A 118 -0.14 -22.43 -2.45
N SER A 119 -1.46 -22.63 -2.58
CA SER A 119 -2.06 -23.91 -2.91
C SER A 119 -2.34 -24.04 -4.41
N ASP A 120 -2.58 -25.26 -4.91
CA ASP A 120 -2.98 -25.48 -6.30
C ASP A 120 -4.32 -24.77 -6.63
N GLU A 121 -5.23 -24.67 -5.66
CA GLU A 121 -6.49 -23.93 -5.80
C GLU A 121 -6.26 -22.43 -6.01
N ASP A 122 -5.24 -21.85 -5.36
CA ASP A 122 -4.86 -20.45 -5.56
C ASP A 122 -4.30 -20.20 -6.97
N VAL A 123 -3.59 -21.19 -7.51
CA VAL A 123 -3.09 -21.16 -8.89
C VAL A 123 -4.26 -21.21 -9.86
N ASP A 124 -5.20 -22.15 -9.67
CA ASP A 124 -6.40 -22.25 -10.50
C ASP A 124 -7.29 -20.99 -10.41
N ALA A 125 -7.34 -20.35 -9.24
CA ALA A 125 -8.03 -19.08 -9.02
C ALA A 125 -7.29 -17.86 -9.60
N GLY A 126 -6.07 -18.04 -10.12
CA GLY A 126 -5.29 -16.98 -10.78
C GLY A 126 -4.54 -16.04 -9.83
N VAL A 127 -4.37 -16.42 -8.56
CA VAL A 127 -3.71 -15.58 -7.53
C VAL A 127 -2.24 -15.35 -7.89
N LEU A 128 -1.55 -16.39 -8.37
CA LEU A 128 -0.15 -16.30 -8.79
C LEU A 128 0.02 -15.41 -10.02
N GLU A 129 -0.86 -15.51 -11.01
CA GLU A 129 -0.87 -14.67 -12.21
C GLU A 129 -1.10 -13.21 -11.86
N ALA A 130 -2.03 -12.94 -10.93
CA ALA A 130 -2.28 -11.61 -10.41
C ALA A 130 -1.03 -11.04 -9.71
N HIS A 131 -0.34 -11.85 -8.91
CA HIS A 131 0.91 -11.49 -8.24
C HIS A 131 2.05 -11.21 -9.24
N LEU A 132 2.26 -12.09 -10.21
CA LEU A 132 3.27 -11.89 -11.26
C LEU A 132 2.98 -10.63 -12.08
N LYS A 133 1.70 -10.34 -12.36
CA LYS A 133 1.29 -9.09 -13.00
C LYS A 133 1.55 -7.88 -12.11
N PHE A 134 1.38 -8.00 -10.79
CA PHE A 134 1.76 -6.98 -9.84
C PHE A 134 3.26 -6.68 -9.93
N ILE A 135 4.13 -7.70 -9.79
CA ILE A 135 5.59 -7.56 -9.84
C ILE A 135 6.07 -6.98 -11.17
N ARG A 136 5.60 -7.54 -12.30
CA ARG A 136 6.08 -7.15 -13.64
C ARG A 136 5.77 -5.71 -13.99
N GLN A 137 4.70 -5.16 -13.44
CA GLN A 137 4.28 -3.81 -13.77
C GLN A 137 5.10 -2.72 -13.08
N ARG A 138 6.09 -3.06 -12.23
CA ARG A 138 7.11 -2.18 -11.61
C ARG A 138 6.78 -0.69 -11.71
N LYS A 139 5.88 -0.23 -10.84
CA LYS A 139 5.41 1.17 -10.83
C LYS A 139 6.06 1.91 -9.68
N LEU A 140 6.28 3.21 -9.89
CA LEU A 140 6.49 4.14 -8.80
C LEU A 140 5.28 4.03 -7.85
N CYS A 141 5.53 3.66 -6.61
CA CYS A 141 4.53 3.59 -5.56
C CYS A 141 4.67 4.83 -4.68
N PHE A 142 3.55 5.50 -4.43
CA PHE A 142 3.46 6.52 -3.40
C PHE A 142 2.93 5.90 -2.11
N ALA A 143 3.50 6.33 -1.00
CA ALA A 143 3.28 5.75 0.32
C ALA A 143 2.95 6.87 1.32
N THR A 144 1.71 6.91 1.82
CA THR A 144 1.28 7.88 2.85
C THR A 144 1.09 7.18 4.17
N TRP A 145 1.91 7.50 5.17
CA TRP A 145 1.75 6.92 6.51
C TRP A 145 0.77 7.74 7.33
N ILE A 146 -0.43 7.18 7.52
CA ILE A 146 -1.54 7.83 8.24
C ILE A 146 -1.20 7.97 9.72
N ASP A 147 -0.79 6.87 10.36
CA ASP A 147 -0.30 6.86 11.73
C ASP A 147 0.98 6.02 11.81
N ASN A 148 2.02 6.55 12.46
CA ASN A 148 3.28 5.87 12.67
C ASN A 148 4.05 6.48 13.85
N LYS A 149 4.91 5.68 14.48
CA LYS A 149 5.82 6.13 15.56
C LYS A 149 7.19 6.59 15.02
N GLY A 150 7.28 6.87 13.72
CA GLY A 150 8.52 7.06 12.98
C GLY A 150 9.18 5.76 12.54
N GLY A 151 10.46 5.83 12.22
CA GLY A 151 11.27 4.70 11.74
C GLY A 151 12.12 5.06 10.54
N GLU A 152 12.57 4.06 9.80
CA GLU A 152 13.30 4.25 8.54
C GLU A 152 12.81 3.31 7.46
N LEU A 153 12.73 3.83 6.23
CA LEU A 153 12.56 3.04 5.02
C LEU A 153 13.92 2.91 4.34
N ILE A 154 14.41 1.68 4.25
CA ILE A 154 15.69 1.39 3.62
C ILE A 154 15.44 0.84 2.22
N LEU A 155 15.88 1.58 1.21
CA LEU A 155 15.84 1.17 -0.18
C LEU A 155 17.16 0.49 -0.54
N HIS A 156 17.09 -0.80 -0.84
CA HIS A 156 18.24 -1.58 -1.29
C HIS A 156 18.31 -1.58 -2.82
N PRO A 157 19.37 -1.02 -3.43
CA PRO A 157 19.56 -1.09 -4.87
C PRO A 157 19.62 -2.54 -5.34
N ARG A 158 19.13 -2.77 -6.57
CA ARG A 158 19.25 -4.09 -7.20
C ARG A 158 20.71 -4.36 -7.53
N GLU A 159 21.28 -5.40 -6.92
CA GLU A 159 22.70 -5.78 -7.09
C GLU A 159 23.07 -6.05 -8.55
N ASP A 160 22.14 -6.57 -9.35
CA ASP A 160 22.38 -6.86 -10.77
C ASP A 160 22.48 -5.61 -11.66
N VAL A 161 21.93 -4.48 -11.21
CA VAL A 161 21.94 -3.21 -11.98
C VAL A 161 22.92 -2.21 -11.38
N TYR A 162 23.03 -2.18 -10.05
CA TYR A 162 23.82 -1.22 -9.29
C TYR A 162 24.70 -1.96 -8.26
N PRO A 163 25.65 -2.79 -8.71
CA PRO A 163 26.44 -3.64 -7.82
C PRO A 163 27.23 -2.80 -6.82
N GLY A 164 27.24 -3.23 -5.55
CA GLY A 164 27.93 -2.54 -4.45
C GLY A 164 27.38 -1.15 -4.09
N SER A 165 26.24 -0.73 -4.64
CA SER A 165 25.63 0.55 -4.27
C SER A 165 25.04 0.46 -2.86
N PRO A 166 25.31 1.45 -1.98
CA PRO A 166 24.86 1.40 -0.61
C PRO A 166 23.33 1.55 -0.52
N PRO A 167 22.69 0.98 0.51
CA PRO A 167 21.28 1.23 0.79
C PRO A 167 21.03 2.72 1.09
N VAL A 168 19.87 3.22 0.66
CA VAL A 168 19.41 4.58 0.97
C VAL A 168 18.39 4.51 2.09
N SER A 169 18.67 5.16 3.22
CA SER A 169 17.72 5.27 4.34
C SER A 169 16.93 6.58 4.25
N LEU A 170 15.61 6.47 4.38
CA LEU A 170 14.68 7.60 4.41
C LEU A 170 13.95 7.60 5.76
N PRO A 171 14.00 8.70 6.54
CA PRO A 171 13.31 8.74 7.82
C PRO A 171 11.80 8.76 7.63
N LEU A 172 11.11 7.84 8.29
CA LEU A 172 9.66 7.84 8.39
C LEU A 172 9.26 8.84 9.47
N THR A 173 8.37 9.76 9.11
CA THR A 173 7.77 10.70 10.07
C THR A 173 6.28 10.82 9.81
N PRO A 174 5.46 11.10 10.84
CA PRO A 174 4.02 11.29 10.68
C PRO A 174 3.69 12.38 9.66
N GLY A 175 2.62 12.17 8.89
CA GLY A 175 2.15 13.14 7.90
C GLY A 175 3.12 13.39 6.75
N LYS A 176 4.01 12.43 6.43
CA LYS A 176 4.83 12.50 5.22
C LYS A 176 4.34 11.52 4.16
N LEU A 177 4.49 11.97 2.92
CA LEU A 177 4.39 11.16 1.73
C LEU A 177 5.80 10.81 1.22
N LEU A 178 5.95 9.52 0.90
CA LEU A 178 7.10 8.88 0.26
C LEU A 178 6.82 8.56 -1.21
#